data_AF-G0RRR9-F1
#
_entry.id   AF-G0RRR9-F1
#
_cell.length_a   1.000
_cell.length_b   1.000
_cell.length_c   1.000
_cell.angle_alpha   90.00
_cell.angle_beta   90.00
_cell.angle_gamma   90.00
#
_symmetry.space_group_name_H-M   'P 1'
#
loop_
_entity.id
_entity.type
_entity.pdbx_description
1 polymer ?
#
loop_
_entity_poly.entity_id
_entity_poly.type
_entity_poly.pdbx_seq_one_letter_code
_entity_poly.pdbx_strand_id
1 'polypeptide(L)'
;MLLWVLGLLLSVSGLCVWLEFACMIPRSGGEKVYLEAAYRRPKMLITTIFAVQAIALGFTASGCIVFASNILVAANRTVTEWAERGIAIAVIISVTVIHTFVPKLGVHGMNFFTILKLILLIFIVVTGWVVLGGGVSKVPDPHASFHNAFAGSAKSGNPYATALFKVLNSYAGWSNAMYVLNEVKNPVRTIKIAGPLGLSTCGVLYILANVAYFSAATPAEIAASGTTVASFFMKKVFGSAAQRALSVLVALSAYGNVLTVTFAQSRVNQELAKEGVIPFPRFWASSWPFGSPSAGLILHFIPSFIVIVAIPFGDAYNFILDVEGYPGAVMNSLVVAGLFYLRWTEPKAPRPFKVWLPVAAFFMLGQAFQLVAPFLKPPGGKGDTSLPYWLYAIVGISILAASVVYWAVWWVAAPKLGKYSLESRNEPLADGTNVLVYHRVPTEDKRA
;
A
#
# COMPACT_ATOMS: atom_id res chain seq x y z
N MET A 1 -2.13 -22.52 2.00
CA MET A 1 -0.72 -22.31 2.41
C MET A 1 0.19 -21.97 1.23
N LEU A 2 0.19 -22.75 0.14
CA LEU A 2 1.06 -22.48 -1.01
C LEU A 2 0.92 -21.07 -1.61
N LEU A 3 -0.29 -20.49 -1.61
CA LEU A 3 -0.48 -19.11 -2.08
C LEU A 3 0.27 -18.07 -1.23
N TRP A 4 0.42 -18.27 0.08
CA TRP A 4 1.21 -17.39 0.95
C TRP A 4 2.70 -17.46 0.59
N VAL A 5 3.21 -18.67 0.30
CA VAL A 5 4.59 -18.86 -0.19
C VAL A 5 4.77 -18.17 -1.54
N LEU A 6 3.85 -18.38 -2.49
CA LEU A 6 3.88 -17.72 -3.79
C LEU A 6 3.82 -16.19 -3.67
N GLY A 7 2.95 -15.67 -2.80
CA GLY A 7 2.84 -14.25 -2.51
C GLY A 7 4.13 -13.66 -1.92
N LEU A 8 4.79 -14.38 -1.01
CA LEU A 8 6.09 -13.99 -0.48
C LEU A 8 7.16 -13.93 -1.58
N LEU A 9 7.23 -14.95 -2.44
CA LEU A 9 8.18 -15.00 -3.56
C LEU A 9 7.97 -13.83 -4.54
N LEU A 10 6.70 -13.54 -4.89
CA LEU A 10 6.35 -12.40 -5.72
C LEU A 10 6.73 -11.07 -5.05
N SER A 11 6.46 -10.93 -3.76
CA SER A 11 6.77 -9.71 -3.01
C SER A 11 8.28 -9.48 -2.87
N VAL A 12 9.07 -10.53 -2.60
CA VAL A 12 10.52 -10.46 -2.58
C VAL A 12 11.08 -10.10 -3.96
N SER A 13 10.48 -10.65 -5.02
CA SER A 13 10.87 -10.32 -6.39
C SER A 13 10.61 -8.85 -6.72
N GLY A 14 9.45 -8.32 -6.30
CA GLY A 14 9.13 -6.89 -6.38
C GLY A 14 10.11 -6.03 -5.60
N LEU A 15 10.39 -6.40 -4.35
CA LEU A 15 11.39 -5.72 -3.53
C LEU A 15 12.75 -5.67 -4.23
N CYS A 16 13.21 -6.77 -4.85
CA CYS A 16 14.47 -6.77 -5.58
C CYS A 16 14.48 -5.79 -6.77
N VAL A 17 13.36 -5.65 -7.50
CA VAL A 17 13.21 -4.64 -8.56
C VAL A 17 13.36 -3.23 -7.98
N TRP A 18 12.72 -2.93 -6.85
CA TRP A 18 12.82 -1.62 -6.20
C TRP A 18 14.19 -1.38 -5.59
N LEU A 19 14.86 -2.42 -5.07
CA LEU A 19 16.22 -2.29 -4.53
C LEU A 19 17.20 -1.86 -5.61
N GLU A 20 17.09 -2.38 -6.84
CA GLU A 20 17.95 -1.93 -7.94
C GLU A 20 17.75 -0.45 -8.24
N PHE A 21 16.49 -0.02 -8.33
CA PHE A 21 16.15 1.38 -8.53
C PHE A 21 16.59 2.28 -7.37
N ALA A 22 16.29 1.91 -6.13
CA ALA A 22 16.66 2.65 -4.93
C ALA A 22 18.17 2.78 -4.77
N CYS A 23 18.93 1.76 -5.18
CA CYS A 23 20.39 1.79 -5.13
C CYS A 23 20.99 2.60 -6.28
N MET A 24 20.32 2.67 -7.44
CA MET A 24 20.72 3.48 -8.59
C MET A 24 20.36 4.96 -8.40
N ILE A 25 19.23 5.25 -7.75
CA ILE A 25 18.69 6.60 -7.55
C ILE A 25 18.23 6.76 -6.08
N PRO A 26 19.15 6.98 -5.13
CA PRO A 26 18.86 6.99 -3.69
C PRO A 26 18.24 8.31 -3.23
N ARG A 27 17.03 8.63 -3.73
CA ARG A 27 16.25 9.80 -3.33
C ARG A 27 14.81 9.42 -2.95
N SER A 28 14.19 10.20 -2.06
CA SER A 28 12.77 10.04 -1.70
C SER A 28 11.84 10.16 -2.91
N GLY A 29 10.67 9.53 -2.82
CA GLY A 29 9.60 9.60 -3.83
C GLY A 29 9.25 8.28 -4.52
N GLY A 30 10.02 7.19 -4.31
CA GLY A 30 9.64 5.85 -4.77
C GLY A 30 9.40 5.74 -6.28
N GLU A 31 8.24 5.21 -6.67
CA GLU A 31 7.90 4.94 -8.06
C GLU A 31 7.94 6.21 -8.92
N LYS A 32 7.56 7.37 -8.38
CA LYS A 32 7.69 8.68 -9.05
C LYS A 32 9.08 8.85 -9.65
N VAL A 33 10.11 8.62 -8.84
CA VAL A 33 11.51 8.79 -9.20
C VAL A 33 11.94 7.78 -10.27
N TYR A 34 11.48 6.55 -10.13
CA TYR A 34 11.87 5.44 -11.00
C TYR A 34 11.24 5.58 -12.38
N LEU A 35 9.98 5.99 -12.41
CA LEU A 35 9.21 6.22 -13.62
C LEU A 35 9.72 7.44 -14.38
N GLU A 36 10.06 8.54 -13.71
CA GLU A 36 10.67 9.70 -14.36
C GLU A 36 12.03 9.38 -14.98
N ALA A 37 12.82 8.53 -14.32
CA ALA A 37 14.11 8.09 -14.84
C ALA A 37 13.95 7.24 -16.11
N ALA A 38 12.96 6.35 -16.14
CA ALA A 38 12.69 5.46 -17.25
C ALA A 38 11.93 6.14 -18.41
N TYR A 39 10.87 6.87 -18.11
CA TYR A 39 9.92 7.43 -19.09
C TYR A 39 10.05 8.96 -19.20
N ARG A 40 11.13 9.40 -19.83
CA ARG A 40 11.45 10.84 -19.99
C ARG A 40 10.55 11.59 -20.97
N ARG A 41 9.86 10.86 -21.86
CA ARG A 41 8.97 11.42 -22.89
C ARG A 41 7.67 10.63 -22.95
N PRO A 42 6.51 11.29 -23.13
CA PRO A 42 6.30 12.75 -23.12
C PRO A 42 6.57 13.39 -21.74
N LYS A 43 7.08 14.63 -21.71
CA LYS A 43 7.42 15.33 -20.45
C LYS A 43 6.17 15.43 -19.56
N MET A 44 6.32 15.19 -18.26
CA MET A 44 5.27 15.21 -17.23
C MET A 44 4.14 14.18 -17.37
N LEU A 45 4.07 13.38 -18.45
CA LEU A 45 2.96 12.43 -18.60
C LEU A 45 2.96 11.41 -17.46
N ILE A 46 4.07 10.70 -17.28
CA ILE A 46 4.16 9.64 -16.29
C ILE A 46 4.05 10.18 -14.86
N THR A 47 4.65 11.35 -14.59
CA THR A 47 4.54 12.07 -13.31
C THR A 47 3.10 12.46 -13.02
N THR A 48 2.34 12.89 -14.03
CA THR A 48 0.93 13.25 -13.88
C THR A 48 0.06 12.02 -13.60
N ILE A 49 0.28 10.92 -14.30
CA ILE A 49 -0.43 9.66 -14.07
C ILE A 49 -0.17 9.18 -12.63
N PHE A 50 1.10 9.15 -12.21
CA PHE A 50 1.46 8.78 -10.85
C PHE A 50 0.92 9.76 -9.80
N ALA A 51 0.94 11.07 -10.07
CA ALA A 51 0.40 12.08 -9.16
C ALA A 51 -1.08 11.85 -8.87
N VAL A 52 -1.88 11.63 -9.93
CA VAL A 52 -3.32 11.37 -9.78
C VAL A 52 -3.55 10.07 -9.02
N GLN A 53 -2.83 9.00 -9.34
CA GLN A 53 -2.94 7.73 -8.62
C GLN A 53 -2.56 7.89 -7.14
N ALA A 54 -1.39 8.46 -6.83
CA ALA A 54 -0.88 8.59 -5.47
C ALA A 54 -1.74 9.51 -4.59
N ILE A 55 -2.23 10.63 -5.14
CA ILE A 55 -3.01 11.60 -4.36
C ILE A 55 -4.47 11.19 -4.27
N ALA A 56 -5.12 10.79 -5.38
CA ALA A 56 -6.55 10.50 -5.37
C ALA A 56 -6.86 9.13 -4.76
N LEU A 57 -5.95 8.16 -4.92
CA LEU A 57 -6.18 6.76 -4.50
C LEU A 57 -5.29 6.31 -3.35
N GLY A 58 -4.22 7.02 -3.02
CA GLY A 58 -3.35 6.68 -1.88
C GLY A 58 -3.89 7.16 -0.55
N PHE A 59 -5.10 6.75 -0.16
CA PHE A 59 -5.74 7.12 1.11
C PHE A 59 -5.56 6.04 2.20
N THR A 60 -5.79 6.38 3.48
CA THR A 60 -5.64 5.45 4.62
C THR A 60 -6.93 5.17 5.38
N ALA A 61 -8.09 5.37 4.75
CA ALA A 61 -9.40 5.13 5.34
C ALA A 61 -9.54 3.72 5.96
N SER A 62 -8.93 2.70 5.34
CA SER A 62 -9.11 1.30 5.74
C SER A 62 -8.55 1.01 7.11
N GLY A 63 -7.34 1.48 7.38
CA GLY A 63 -6.74 1.34 8.70
C GLY A 63 -7.55 2.08 9.78
N CYS A 64 -8.17 3.21 9.45
CA CYS A 64 -8.98 3.99 10.38
C CYS A 64 -10.28 3.25 10.76
N ILE A 65 -10.94 2.66 9.77
CA ILE A 65 -12.18 1.89 9.97
C ILE A 65 -11.89 0.58 10.71
N VAL A 66 -10.82 -0.13 10.35
CA VAL A 66 -10.41 -1.35 11.07
C VAL A 66 -10.12 -1.05 12.54
N PHE A 67 -9.48 0.09 12.85
CA PHE A 67 -9.33 0.54 14.24
C PHE A 67 -10.68 0.74 14.92
N ALA A 68 -11.56 1.53 14.30
CA ALA A 68 -12.86 1.89 14.85
C ALA A 68 -13.73 0.66 15.15
N SER A 69 -13.88 -0.24 14.16
CA SER A 69 -14.62 -1.48 14.28
C SER A 69 -14.12 -2.34 15.45
N ASN A 70 -12.81 -2.55 15.53
CA ASN A 70 -12.22 -3.43 16.54
C ASN A 70 -12.32 -2.84 17.96
N ILE A 71 -12.23 -1.51 18.12
CA ILE A 71 -12.46 -0.86 19.42
C ILE A 71 -13.91 -0.98 19.86
N LEU A 72 -14.88 -0.80 18.96
CA LEU A 72 -16.30 -0.95 19.28
C LEU A 72 -16.63 -2.40 19.68
N VAL A 73 -16.09 -3.38 18.96
CA VAL A 73 -16.18 -4.81 19.32
C VAL A 73 -15.57 -5.07 20.69
N ALA A 74 -14.37 -4.56 20.97
CA ALA A 74 -13.72 -4.74 22.26
C ALA A 74 -14.54 -4.13 23.42
N ALA A 75 -15.15 -2.97 23.18
CA ALA A 75 -16.04 -2.27 24.10
C ALA A 75 -17.42 -2.93 24.28
N ASN A 76 -17.70 -4.02 23.56
CA ASN A 76 -19.00 -4.71 23.55
C ASN A 76 -20.15 -3.75 23.20
N ARG A 77 -19.90 -2.82 22.28
CA ARG A 77 -20.89 -1.89 21.74
C ARG A 77 -21.30 -2.37 20.36
N THR A 78 -22.56 -2.14 20.02
CA THR A 78 -23.03 -2.37 18.65
C THR A 78 -22.30 -1.40 17.71
N VAL A 79 -21.75 -1.95 16.63
CA VAL A 79 -21.09 -1.15 15.60
C VAL A 79 -22.19 -0.45 14.79
N THR A 80 -22.39 0.84 15.06
CA THR A 80 -23.22 1.70 14.22
C THR A 80 -22.33 2.47 13.27
N GLU A 81 -22.79 2.68 12.04
CA GLU A 81 -21.99 3.34 10.99
C GLU A 81 -21.48 4.72 11.44
N TRP A 82 -22.32 5.52 12.11
CA TRP A 82 -21.93 6.85 12.58
C TRP A 82 -20.91 6.82 13.73
N ALA A 83 -21.03 5.86 14.66
CA ALA A 83 -20.04 5.71 15.72
C ALA A 83 -18.67 5.29 15.16
N GLU A 84 -18.68 4.33 14.24
CA GLU A 84 -17.47 3.86 13.57
C GLU A 84 -16.84 4.95 12.72
N ARG A 85 -17.65 5.71 11.96
CA ARG A 85 -17.20 6.87 11.17
C ARG A 85 -16.60 7.96 12.04
N GLY A 86 -17.23 8.30 13.16
CA GLY A 86 -16.70 9.28 14.11
C GLY A 86 -15.33 8.89 14.68
N ILE A 87 -15.15 7.63 15.05
CA ILE A 87 -13.86 7.12 15.54
C ILE A 87 -12.82 7.09 14.42
N ALA A 88 -13.19 6.65 13.21
CA ALA A 88 -12.27 6.63 12.07
C ALA A 88 -11.77 8.05 11.70
N ILE A 89 -12.66 9.05 11.74
CA ILE A 89 -12.29 10.46 11.58
C ILE A 89 -11.32 10.91 12.68
N ALA A 90 -11.61 10.56 13.94
CA ALA A 90 -10.72 10.89 15.05
C ALA A 90 -9.32 10.30 14.88
N VAL A 91 -9.21 9.07 14.35
CA VAL A 91 -7.93 8.41 14.05
C VAL A 91 -7.13 9.16 13.00
N ILE A 92 -7.73 9.49 11.84
CA ILE A 92 -6.97 10.17 10.78
C ILE A 92 -6.59 11.59 11.20
N ILE A 93 -7.44 12.29 11.96
CA ILE A 93 -7.12 13.60 12.56
C ILE A 93 -5.95 13.45 13.55
N SER A 94 -6.01 12.49 14.48
CA SER A 94 -4.97 12.31 15.49
C SER A 94 -3.62 11.99 14.86
N VAL A 95 -3.59 11.10 13.86
CA VAL A 95 -2.36 10.77 13.12
C VAL A 95 -1.80 11.98 12.38
N THR A 96 -2.68 12.76 11.73
CA THR A 96 -2.27 13.97 11.00
C THR A 96 -1.69 15.02 11.96
N VAL A 97 -2.33 15.24 13.11
CA VAL A 97 -1.84 16.14 14.17
C VAL A 97 -0.50 15.66 14.71
N ILE A 98 -0.35 14.37 15.04
CA ILE A 98 0.91 13.82 15.55
C ILE A 98 2.06 14.04 14.57
N HIS A 99 1.88 13.72 13.30
CA HIS A 99 2.95 13.90 12.29
C HIS A 99 3.23 15.36 11.95
N THR A 100 2.24 16.25 12.12
CA THR A 100 2.40 17.70 11.90
C THR A 100 3.19 18.35 13.03
N PHE A 101 2.76 18.16 14.29
CA PHE A 101 3.28 18.91 15.43
C PHE A 101 4.40 18.20 16.20
N VAL A 102 4.39 16.87 16.22
CA VAL A 102 5.33 16.05 16.98
C VAL A 102 5.83 14.85 16.15
N PRO A 103 6.46 15.08 14.97
CA PRO A 103 6.81 14.02 14.02
C PRO A 103 7.69 12.91 14.63
N LYS A 104 8.57 13.26 15.58
CA LYS A 104 9.37 12.26 16.33
C LYS A 104 8.49 11.27 17.10
N LEU A 105 7.40 11.74 17.72
CA LEU A 105 6.45 10.86 18.40
C LEU A 105 5.75 9.94 17.40
N GLY A 106 5.42 10.45 16.20
CA GLY A 106 4.88 9.63 15.11
C GLY A 106 5.82 8.49 14.70
N VAL A 107 7.12 8.77 14.56
CA VAL A 107 8.15 7.78 14.25
C VAL A 107 8.36 6.77 15.39
N HIS A 108 8.40 7.23 16.65
CA HIS A 108 8.49 6.30 17.79
C HIS A 108 7.23 5.44 17.91
N GLY A 109 6.05 6.01 17.66
CA GLY A 109 4.77 5.31 17.68
C GLY A 109 4.70 4.19 16.65
N MET A 110 5.09 4.45 15.40
CA MET A 110 5.12 3.39 14.37
C MET A 110 6.06 2.24 14.74
N ASN A 111 7.21 2.54 15.34
CA ASN A 111 8.17 1.53 15.78
C ASN A 111 7.59 0.69 16.93
N PHE A 112 6.99 1.35 17.92
CA PHE A 112 6.32 0.69 19.04
C PHE A 112 5.21 -0.27 18.56
N PHE A 113 4.29 0.21 17.71
CA PHE A 113 3.22 -0.64 17.18
C PHE A 113 3.73 -1.75 16.26
N THR A 114 4.86 -1.55 15.59
CA THR A 114 5.53 -2.60 14.81
C THR A 114 6.14 -3.68 15.70
N ILE A 115 6.77 -3.31 16.83
CA ILE A 115 7.25 -4.30 17.80
C ILE A 115 6.07 -5.05 18.43
N LEU A 116 5.01 -4.34 18.81
CA LEU A 116 3.80 -4.94 19.39
C LEU A 116 3.17 -5.99 18.47
N LYS A 117 2.99 -5.68 17.18
CA LYS A 117 2.42 -6.65 16.21
C LYS A 117 3.34 -7.85 15.99
N LEU A 118 4.66 -7.68 16.04
CA LEU A 118 5.61 -8.80 15.92
C LEU A 118 5.55 -9.72 17.13
N ILE A 119 5.50 -9.16 18.35
CA ILE A 119 5.32 -9.93 19.59
C ILE A 119 4.01 -10.72 19.52
N LEU A 120 2.91 -10.09 19.08
CA LEU A 120 1.62 -10.75 18.93
C LEU A 120 1.67 -11.92 17.93
N LEU A 121 2.33 -11.73 16.78
CA LEU A 121 2.49 -12.80 15.79
C LEU A 121 3.33 -13.95 16.34
N ILE A 122 4.44 -13.65 17.01
CA ILE A 122 5.28 -14.69 17.65
C ILE A 122 4.46 -15.44 18.71
N PHE A 123 3.67 -14.74 19.51
CA PHE A 123 2.78 -15.35 20.49
C PHE A 123 1.77 -16.31 19.84
N ILE A 124 1.14 -15.90 18.72
CA ILE A 124 0.21 -16.76 17.95
C ILE A 124 0.95 -17.99 17.42
N VAL A 125 2.15 -17.82 16.86
CA VAL A 125 2.97 -18.92 16.31
C VAL A 125 3.34 -19.93 17.40
N VAL A 126 3.88 -19.46 18.52
CA VAL A 126 4.26 -20.32 19.65
C VAL A 126 3.04 -21.04 20.22
N THR A 127 1.91 -20.34 20.38
CA THR A 127 0.65 -20.96 20.81
C THR A 127 0.21 -22.05 19.82
N GLY A 128 0.31 -21.79 18.52
CA GLY A 128 0.00 -22.77 17.47
C GLY A 128 0.85 -24.03 17.56
N TRP A 129 2.13 -23.91 17.91
CA TRP A 129 3.00 -25.06 18.17
C TRP A 129 2.59 -25.84 19.42
N VAL A 130 2.19 -25.16 20.49
CA VAL A 130 1.64 -25.82 21.69
C VAL A 130 0.36 -26.58 21.36
N VAL A 131 -0.52 -26.00 20.54
CA VAL A 131 -1.74 -26.65 20.05
C VAL A 131 -1.39 -27.89 19.21
N LEU A 132 -0.46 -27.78 18.25
CA LEU A 132 0.01 -28.92 17.45
C LEU A 132 0.62 -30.03 18.31
N GLY A 133 1.31 -29.67 19.39
CA GLY A 133 1.86 -30.63 20.35
C GLY A 133 0.82 -31.26 21.28
N GLY A 134 -0.48 -30.98 21.09
CA GLY A 134 -1.56 -31.50 21.94
C GLY A 134 -1.69 -30.82 23.32
N GLY A 135 -1.00 -29.70 23.53
CA GLY A 135 -0.99 -28.98 24.82
C GLY A 135 -2.29 -28.23 25.15
N VAL A 136 -3.27 -28.23 24.24
CA VAL A 136 -4.56 -27.55 24.42
C VAL A 136 -5.69 -28.55 24.26
N SER A 137 -6.21 -29.06 25.37
CA SER A 137 -7.27 -30.08 25.40
C SER A 137 -8.59 -29.67 24.74
N LYS A 138 -8.83 -28.36 24.57
CA LYS A 138 -10.00 -27.81 23.87
C LYS A 138 -9.96 -27.99 22.35
N VAL A 139 -8.82 -28.40 21.79
CA VAL A 139 -8.63 -28.68 20.37
C VAL A 139 -8.46 -30.21 20.21
N PRO A 140 -9.52 -30.95 19.81
CA PRO A 140 -9.49 -32.41 19.84
C PRO A 140 -8.56 -33.06 18.81
N ASP A 141 -8.48 -32.48 17.61
CA ASP A 141 -7.58 -32.94 16.54
C ASP A 141 -6.83 -31.73 15.94
N PRO A 142 -5.64 -31.41 16.46
CA PRO A 142 -4.80 -30.33 15.95
C PRO A 142 -4.26 -30.55 14.52
N HIS A 143 -4.36 -31.79 14.00
CA HIS A 143 -3.82 -32.17 12.70
C HIS A 143 -4.90 -32.28 11.60
N ALA A 144 -6.18 -32.11 11.95
CA ALA A 144 -7.32 -32.26 11.05
C ALA A 144 -7.16 -31.53 9.71
N SER A 145 -6.67 -30.28 9.74
CA SER A 145 -6.47 -29.45 8.55
C SER A 145 -5.35 -29.93 7.62
N PHE A 146 -4.47 -30.81 8.10
CA PHE A 146 -3.24 -31.22 7.39
C PHE A 146 -3.35 -32.62 6.76
N HIS A 147 -4.24 -33.49 7.23
CA HIS A 147 -4.38 -34.87 6.70
C HIS A 147 -4.77 -34.92 5.21
N ASN A 148 -5.65 -34.02 4.77
CA ASN A 148 -6.14 -33.93 3.38
C ASN A 148 -6.07 -32.48 2.88
N ALA A 149 -4.89 -31.86 2.96
CA ALA A 149 -4.71 -30.43 2.75
C ALA A 149 -5.17 -29.89 1.37
N PHE A 150 -5.32 -30.75 0.36
CA PHE A 150 -5.81 -30.41 -0.97
C PHE A 150 -7.26 -30.85 -1.24
N ALA A 151 -7.93 -31.51 -0.30
CA ALA A 151 -9.32 -31.89 -0.47
C ALA A 151 -10.21 -30.66 -0.65
N GLY A 152 -11.14 -30.73 -1.61
CA GLY A 152 -12.03 -29.61 -1.93
C GLY A 152 -11.34 -28.42 -2.61
N SER A 153 -10.09 -28.57 -3.08
CA SER A 153 -9.39 -27.53 -3.83
C SER A 153 -10.20 -27.06 -5.04
N ALA A 154 -10.13 -25.76 -5.32
CA ALA A 154 -10.82 -25.18 -6.46
C ALA A 154 -10.35 -25.85 -7.77
N LYS A 155 -11.31 -26.14 -8.65
CA LYS A 155 -11.07 -26.73 -9.98
C LYS A 155 -10.98 -25.67 -11.09
N SER A 156 -11.25 -24.41 -10.76
CA SER A 156 -11.16 -23.27 -11.68
C SER A 156 -10.05 -22.32 -11.25
N GLY A 157 -9.50 -21.56 -12.20
CA GLY A 157 -8.39 -20.64 -11.94
C GLY A 157 -8.79 -19.39 -11.15
N ASN A 158 -10.04 -18.93 -11.28
CA ASN A 158 -10.47 -17.65 -10.68
C ASN A 158 -10.37 -17.63 -9.14
N PRO A 159 -10.82 -18.65 -8.37
CA PRO A 159 -10.65 -18.66 -6.91
C PRO A 159 -9.21 -18.55 -6.44
N TYR A 160 -8.26 -19.17 -7.16
CA TYR A 160 -6.83 -19.02 -6.87
C TYR A 160 -6.35 -17.59 -7.14
N ALA A 161 -6.89 -16.94 -8.17
CA ALA A 161 -6.56 -15.57 -8.51
C ALA A 161 -7.04 -14.56 -7.46
N THR A 162 -8.28 -14.66 -7.04
CA THR A 162 -8.83 -13.82 -5.96
C THR A 162 -8.10 -14.05 -4.64
N ALA A 163 -7.74 -15.31 -4.32
CA ALA A 163 -6.99 -15.61 -3.11
C ALA A 163 -5.56 -15.05 -3.16
N LEU A 164 -4.85 -15.20 -4.29
CA LEU A 164 -3.51 -14.65 -4.47
C LEU A 164 -3.52 -13.12 -4.38
N PHE A 165 -4.53 -12.45 -4.93
CA PHE A 165 -4.70 -11.00 -4.80
C PHE A 165 -4.77 -10.55 -3.33
N LYS A 166 -5.61 -11.21 -2.50
CA LYS A 166 -5.72 -10.94 -1.06
C LYS A 166 -4.42 -11.22 -0.30
N VAL A 167 -3.69 -12.26 -0.69
CA VAL A 167 -2.37 -12.58 -0.13
C VAL A 167 -1.34 -11.49 -0.49
N LEU A 168 -1.28 -11.06 -1.75
CA LEU A 168 -0.36 -9.99 -2.18
C LEU A 168 -0.65 -8.68 -1.46
N ASN A 169 -1.93 -8.36 -1.24
CA ASN A 169 -2.32 -7.21 -0.43
C ASN A 169 -1.79 -7.31 1.01
N SER A 170 -1.77 -8.51 1.59
CA SER A 170 -1.22 -8.73 2.94
C SER A 170 0.30 -8.47 3.01
N TYR A 171 1.02 -8.63 1.89
CA TYR A 171 2.44 -8.35 1.78
C TYR A 171 2.77 -6.93 1.34
N ALA A 172 1.77 -6.11 0.99
CA ALA A 172 1.98 -4.76 0.49
C ALA A 172 2.69 -3.85 1.50
N GLY A 173 3.34 -2.79 0.99
CA GLY A 173 3.99 -1.75 1.80
C GLY A 173 5.51 -1.87 1.94
N TRP A 174 6.14 -2.91 1.38
CA TRP A 174 7.61 -2.99 1.33
C TRP A 174 8.25 -1.86 0.52
N SER A 175 7.51 -1.24 -0.41
CA SER A 175 7.95 -0.05 -1.17
C SER A 175 7.97 1.23 -0.35
N ASN A 176 7.27 1.30 0.80
CA ASN A 176 7.19 2.52 1.61
C ASN A 176 8.56 3.01 2.09
N ALA A 177 9.50 2.10 2.32
CA ALA A 177 10.87 2.44 2.69
C ALA A 177 11.59 3.25 1.58
N MET A 178 11.21 3.04 0.31
CA MET A 178 11.74 3.77 -0.84
C MET A 178 11.16 5.20 -0.94
N TYR A 179 10.04 5.49 -0.27
CA TYR A 179 9.39 6.80 -0.29
C TYR A 179 10.14 7.82 0.56
N VAL A 180 10.88 7.32 1.55
CA VAL A 180 11.52 8.13 2.60
C VAL A 180 13.04 7.98 2.61
N LEU A 181 13.66 7.59 1.47
CA LEU A 181 15.10 7.31 1.39
C LEU A 181 15.98 8.48 1.83
N ASN A 182 15.56 9.73 1.65
CA ASN A 182 16.33 10.90 2.12
C ASN A 182 16.45 10.96 3.65
N GLU A 183 15.52 10.34 4.39
CA GLU A 183 15.55 10.26 5.86
C GLU A 183 16.32 9.03 6.36
N VAL A 184 16.68 8.10 5.46
CA VAL A 184 17.41 6.88 5.82
C VAL A 184 18.90 7.17 5.88
N LYS A 185 19.52 6.91 7.04
CA LYS A 185 20.98 6.97 7.17
C LYS A 185 21.63 5.90 6.28
N ASN A 186 22.54 6.34 5.41
CA ASN A 186 23.30 5.47 4.52
C ASN A 186 22.38 4.58 3.64
N PRO A 187 21.52 5.21 2.79
CA PRO A 187 20.31 4.59 2.25
C PRO A 187 20.58 3.31 1.46
N VAL A 188 21.62 3.29 0.61
CA VAL A 188 21.99 2.12 -0.21
C VAL A 188 22.33 0.91 0.66
N ARG A 189 23.18 1.08 1.69
CA ARG A 189 23.56 -0.02 2.59
C ARG A 189 22.36 -0.47 3.41
N THR A 190 21.62 0.48 3.97
CA THR A 190 20.50 0.19 4.87
C THR A 190 19.38 -0.54 4.14
N ILE A 191 18.95 -0.09 2.96
CA ILE A 191 17.83 -0.70 2.24
C ILE A 191 18.16 -2.10 1.72
N LYS A 192 19.42 -2.35 1.32
CA LYS A 192 19.90 -3.67 0.89
C LYS A 192 19.83 -4.73 2.00
N ILE A 193 19.84 -4.31 3.27
CA ILE A 193 19.82 -5.20 4.42
C ILE A 193 18.42 -5.22 5.04
N ALA A 194 17.92 -4.04 5.43
CA ALA A 194 16.66 -3.90 6.14
C ALA A 194 15.44 -4.31 5.31
N GLY A 195 15.45 -4.04 4.00
CA GLY A 195 14.35 -4.42 3.10
C GLY A 195 14.14 -5.94 3.07
N PRO A 196 15.14 -6.73 2.62
CA PRO A 196 15.01 -8.18 2.55
C PRO A 196 14.76 -8.83 3.92
N LEU A 197 15.42 -8.37 4.98
CA LEU A 197 15.19 -8.89 6.33
C LEU A 197 13.76 -8.62 6.78
N GLY A 198 13.29 -7.38 6.67
CA GLY A 198 11.94 -7.00 7.10
C GLY A 198 10.86 -7.79 6.38
N LEU A 199 10.93 -7.88 5.04
CA LEU A 199 9.93 -8.60 4.25
C LEU A 199 9.99 -10.11 4.50
N SER A 200 11.19 -10.69 4.59
CA SER A 200 11.35 -12.14 4.83
C SER A 200 10.89 -12.54 6.24
N THR A 201 11.22 -11.74 7.27
CA THR A 201 10.73 -11.96 8.63
C THR A 201 9.20 -11.91 8.69
N CYS A 202 8.58 -10.90 8.07
CA CYS A 202 7.12 -10.83 8.00
C CYS A 202 6.53 -12.04 7.27
N GLY A 203 7.12 -12.46 6.14
CA GLY A 203 6.63 -13.59 5.38
C GLY A 203 6.73 -14.93 6.09
N VAL A 204 7.84 -15.19 6.77
CA VAL A 204 7.96 -16.39 7.62
C VAL A 204 6.92 -16.37 8.73
N LEU A 205 6.76 -15.26 9.44
CA LEU A 205 5.76 -15.13 10.50
C LEU A 205 4.33 -15.30 9.98
N TYR A 206 4.00 -14.79 8.79
CA TYR A 206 2.66 -14.95 8.20
C TYR A 206 2.37 -16.41 7.85
N ILE A 207 3.33 -17.13 7.25
CA ILE A 207 3.19 -18.55 6.94
C ILE A 207 3.01 -19.35 8.24
N LEU A 208 3.85 -19.10 9.25
CA LEU A 208 3.77 -19.78 10.55
C LEU A 208 2.46 -19.46 11.29
N ALA A 209 1.99 -18.21 11.26
CA ALA A 209 0.73 -17.82 11.88
C ALA A 209 -0.47 -18.52 11.22
N ASN A 210 -0.44 -18.71 9.90
CA ASN A 210 -1.47 -19.49 9.25
C ASN A 210 -1.43 -20.98 9.62
N VAL A 211 -0.23 -21.56 9.79
CA VAL A 211 -0.10 -22.93 10.33
C VAL A 211 -0.70 -23.00 11.73
N ALA A 212 -0.43 -22.01 12.59
CA ALA A 212 -1.04 -21.91 13.91
C ALA A 212 -2.58 -21.80 13.85
N TYR A 213 -3.13 -21.01 12.94
CA TYR A 213 -4.58 -20.92 12.77
C TYR A 213 -5.20 -22.26 12.37
N PHE A 214 -4.59 -22.98 11.43
CA PHE A 214 -5.08 -24.27 10.99
C PHE A 214 -4.86 -25.41 11.97
N SER A 215 -4.01 -25.24 12.99
CA SER A 215 -3.88 -26.20 14.07
C SER A 215 -5.00 -26.11 15.10
N ALA A 216 -5.61 -24.94 15.29
CA ALA A 216 -6.71 -24.78 16.25
C ALA A 216 -8.11 -24.90 15.63
N ALA A 217 -8.22 -24.72 14.31
CA ALA A 217 -9.50 -24.70 13.60
C ALA A 217 -9.37 -25.18 12.16
N THR A 218 -10.37 -25.92 11.70
CA THR A 218 -10.47 -26.36 10.30
C THR A 218 -10.90 -25.21 9.38
N PRO A 219 -10.60 -25.28 8.06
CA PRO A 219 -11.08 -24.28 7.10
C PRO A 219 -12.60 -24.08 7.13
N ALA A 220 -13.36 -25.16 7.34
CA ALA A 220 -14.82 -25.11 7.45
C ALA A 220 -15.30 -24.33 8.69
N GLU A 221 -14.69 -24.58 9.85
CA GLU A 221 -14.99 -23.83 11.07
C GLU A 221 -14.63 -22.35 10.94
N ILE A 222 -13.46 -22.05 10.34
CA ILE A 222 -13.03 -20.67 10.11
C ILE A 222 -14.04 -19.94 9.22
N ALA A 223 -14.45 -20.56 8.10
CA ALA A 223 -15.43 -19.99 7.17
C ALA A 223 -16.79 -19.76 7.82
N ALA A 224 -17.22 -20.67 8.72
CA ALA A 224 -18.49 -20.56 9.44
C ALA A 224 -18.43 -19.60 10.65
N SER A 225 -17.24 -19.19 11.10
CA SER A 225 -17.08 -18.45 12.36
C SER A 225 -17.65 -17.03 12.35
N GLY A 226 -17.78 -16.41 11.18
CA GLY A 226 -18.19 -15.01 11.04
C GLY A 226 -17.24 -14.00 11.70
N THR A 227 -16.05 -14.41 12.12
CA THR A 227 -15.04 -13.56 12.77
C THR A 227 -13.69 -13.68 12.07
N THR A 228 -12.75 -12.78 12.38
CA THR A 228 -11.39 -12.90 11.83
C THR A 228 -10.73 -14.21 12.30
N VAL A 229 -9.87 -14.78 11.47
CA VAL A 229 -9.20 -16.06 11.76
C VAL A 229 -8.44 -16.01 13.10
N ALA A 230 -7.74 -14.91 13.37
CA ALA A 230 -7.03 -14.70 14.63
C ALA A 230 -8.00 -14.61 15.83
N SER A 231 -9.13 -13.91 15.69
CA SER A 231 -10.18 -13.83 16.71
C SER A 231 -10.73 -15.22 17.04
N PHE A 232 -11.05 -16.01 16.00
CA PHE A 232 -11.55 -17.37 16.18
C PHE A 232 -10.52 -18.28 16.85
N PHE A 233 -9.26 -18.20 16.44
CA PHE A 233 -8.13 -18.90 17.08
C PHE A 233 -8.03 -18.57 18.57
N MET A 234 -8.02 -17.28 18.93
CA MET A 234 -7.93 -16.85 20.33
C MET A 234 -9.13 -17.33 21.16
N LYS A 235 -10.32 -17.34 20.57
CA LYS A 235 -11.53 -17.87 21.22
C LYS A 235 -11.41 -19.37 21.50
N LYS A 236 -10.99 -20.17 20.51
CA LYS A 236 -10.84 -21.63 20.63
C LYS A 236 -9.81 -22.01 21.69
N VAL A 237 -8.67 -21.33 21.70
CA VAL A 237 -7.56 -21.66 22.61
C VAL A 237 -7.77 -21.09 24.01
N PHE A 238 -8.11 -19.81 24.13
CA PHE A 238 -8.11 -19.08 25.41
C PHE A 238 -9.50 -18.59 25.86
N GLY A 239 -10.53 -18.71 25.02
CA GLY A 239 -11.90 -18.27 25.33
C GLY A 239 -12.22 -16.83 24.95
N SER A 240 -13.46 -16.41 25.21
CA SER A 240 -14.02 -15.15 24.72
C SER A 240 -13.34 -13.89 25.29
N ALA A 241 -12.78 -13.95 26.50
CA ALA A 241 -12.04 -12.82 27.08
C ALA A 241 -10.77 -12.50 26.27
N ALA A 242 -10.02 -13.53 25.89
CA ALA A 242 -8.82 -13.40 25.06
C ALA A 242 -9.16 -12.97 23.62
N GLN A 243 -10.30 -13.43 23.09
CA GLN A 243 -10.83 -12.93 21.82
C GLN A 243 -11.03 -11.40 21.85
N ARG A 244 -11.64 -10.86 22.92
CA ARG A 244 -11.85 -9.41 23.07
C ARG A 244 -10.55 -8.65 23.26
N ALA A 245 -9.61 -9.19 24.04
CA ALA A 245 -8.28 -8.60 24.20
C ALA A 245 -7.55 -8.50 22.85
N LEU A 246 -7.68 -9.53 22.00
CA LEU A 246 -7.09 -9.50 20.65
C LEU A 246 -7.67 -8.37 19.79
N SER A 247 -8.98 -8.08 19.87
CA SER A 247 -9.57 -6.95 19.13
C SER A 247 -8.89 -5.62 19.46
N VAL A 248 -8.55 -5.36 20.74
CA VAL A 248 -7.79 -4.15 21.12
C VAL A 248 -6.42 -4.12 20.45
N LEU A 249 -5.70 -5.24 20.47
CA LEU A 249 -4.37 -5.33 19.84
C LEU A 249 -4.43 -5.18 18.32
N VAL A 250 -5.46 -5.73 17.67
CA VAL A 250 -5.72 -5.56 16.23
C VAL A 250 -6.02 -4.10 15.90
N ALA A 251 -6.82 -3.42 16.74
CA ALA A 251 -7.05 -1.99 16.58
C ALA A 251 -5.73 -1.22 16.66
N LEU A 252 -4.94 -1.42 17.71
CA LEU A 252 -3.64 -0.74 17.85
C LEU A 252 -2.68 -1.03 16.68
N SER A 253 -2.70 -2.25 16.15
CA SER A 253 -1.94 -2.61 14.94
C SER A 253 -2.39 -1.79 13.72
N ALA A 254 -3.71 -1.62 13.53
CA ALA A 254 -4.29 -0.80 12.47
C ALA A 254 -3.92 0.68 12.65
N TYR A 255 -3.96 1.22 13.87
CA TYR A 255 -3.49 2.59 14.17
C TYR A 255 -2.02 2.77 13.80
N GLY A 256 -1.17 1.82 14.18
CA GLY A 256 0.24 1.80 13.79
C GLY A 256 0.44 1.79 12.27
N ASN A 257 -0.40 1.05 11.53
CA ASN A 257 -0.37 1.08 10.07
C ASN A 257 -0.75 2.46 9.50
N VAL A 258 -1.80 3.10 10.02
CA VAL A 258 -2.20 4.45 9.59
C VAL A 258 -1.08 5.46 9.86
N LEU A 259 -0.38 5.37 11.00
CA LEU A 259 0.81 6.17 11.30
C LEU A 259 1.91 5.98 10.24
N THR A 260 2.24 4.73 9.89
CA THR A 260 3.30 4.43 8.92
C THR A 260 2.95 4.88 7.50
N VAL A 261 1.75 4.57 7.02
CA VAL A 261 1.36 4.92 5.64
C VAL A 261 1.22 6.44 5.48
N THR A 262 0.58 7.13 6.44
CA THR A 262 0.45 8.60 6.41
C THR A 262 1.83 9.29 6.45
N PHE A 263 2.78 8.72 7.18
CA PHE A 263 4.16 9.19 7.17
C PHE A 263 4.78 9.05 5.78
N ALA A 264 4.70 7.88 5.16
CA ALA A 264 5.32 7.63 3.86
C ALA A 264 4.65 8.48 2.75
N GLN A 265 3.32 8.53 2.74
CA GLN A 265 2.56 9.18 1.68
C GLN A 265 2.69 10.71 1.70
N SER A 266 2.86 11.32 2.87
CA SER A 266 3.15 12.77 2.92
C SER A 266 4.45 13.14 2.21
N ARG A 267 5.47 12.26 2.19
CA ARG A 267 6.71 12.51 1.44
C ARG A 267 6.50 12.32 -0.06
N VAL A 268 5.75 11.29 -0.47
CA VAL A 268 5.39 11.11 -1.88
C VAL A 268 4.64 12.34 -2.40
N ASN A 269 3.66 12.82 -1.64
CA ASN A 269 2.90 14.02 -1.95
C ASN A 269 3.78 15.27 -2.01
N GLN A 270 4.73 15.42 -1.08
CA GLN A 270 5.66 16.55 -1.10
C GLN A 270 6.60 16.49 -2.31
N GLU A 271 7.14 15.32 -2.66
CA GLU A 271 8.00 15.13 -3.85
C GLU A 271 7.25 15.36 -5.17
N LEU A 272 5.97 14.97 -5.23
CA LEU A 272 5.08 15.32 -6.33
C LEU A 272 4.87 16.82 -6.43
N ALA A 273 4.63 17.49 -5.31
CA ALA A 273 4.48 18.94 -5.26
C ALA A 273 5.75 19.68 -5.71
N LYS A 274 6.94 19.19 -5.33
CA LYS A 274 8.23 19.76 -5.76
C LYS A 274 8.42 19.72 -7.28
N GLU A 275 7.76 18.82 -8.00
CA GLU A 275 7.79 18.77 -9.47
C GLU A 275 6.80 19.71 -10.15
N GLY A 276 6.01 20.49 -9.40
CA GLY A 276 5.06 21.43 -10.01
C GLY A 276 3.91 20.76 -10.77
N VAL A 277 3.67 19.46 -10.57
CA VAL A 277 2.63 18.70 -11.28
C VAL A 277 1.22 19.00 -10.77
N ILE A 278 1.11 19.49 -9.53
CA ILE A 278 -0.15 19.84 -8.88
C ILE A 278 -0.31 21.36 -8.74
N PRO A 279 -1.56 21.89 -8.69
CA PRO A 279 -1.82 23.29 -8.42
C PRO A 279 -1.25 23.75 -7.08
N PHE A 280 -0.81 25.01 -7.01
CA PHE A 280 -0.22 25.62 -5.81
C PHE A 280 0.99 24.84 -5.24
N PRO A 281 1.97 24.45 -6.08
CA PRO A 281 3.04 23.52 -5.66
C PRO A 281 3.88 24.05 -4.51
N ARG A 282 4.04 25.38 -4.39
CA ARG A 282 4.78 26.05 -3.29
C ARG A 282 4.20 25.73 -1.91
N PHE A 283 2.88 25.64 -1.79
CA PHE A 283 2.24 25.32 -0.52
C PHE A 283 2.45 23.84 -0.19
N TRP A 284 2.10 22.95 -1.11
CA TRP A 284 2.14 21.50 -0.91
C TRP A 284 3.56 20.93 -0.74
N ALA A 285 4.56 21.55 -1.36
CA ALA A 285 5.96 21.14 -1.26
C ALA A 285 6.63 21.60 0.05
N SER A 286 6.01 22.52 0.79
CA SER A 286 6.63 23.09 1.99
C SER A 286 6.76 22.09 3.13
N SER A 287 7.71 22.36 4.02
CA SER A 287 7.96 21.65 5.28
C SER A 287 7.43 22.45 6.49
N TRP A 288 6.54 23.41 6.23
CA TRP A 288 5.90 24.23 7.26
C TRP A 288 4.95 23.38 8.13
N PRO A 289 4.75 23.70 9.43
CA PRO A 289 5.47 24.71 10.22
C PRO A 289 6.74 24.18 10.90
N PHE A 290 6.82 22.88 11.17
CA PHE A 290 7.79 22.30 12.11
C PHE A 290 8.86 21.43 11.43
N GLY A 291 9.18 21.71 10.17
CA GLY A 291 10.17 20.95 9.39
C GLY A 291 9.70 19.56 8.96
N SER A 292 8.41 19.25 9.11
CA SER A 292 7.75 18.06 8.59
C SER A 292 6.94 18.40 7.33
N PRO A 293 6.68 17.45 6.42
CA PRO A 293 5.92 17.68 5.18
C PRO A 293 4.41 17.86 5.48
N SER A 294 4.03 18.87 6.28
CA SER A 294 2.65 19.00 6.79
C SER A 294 1.64 19.34 5.70
N ALA A 295 2.03 20.13 4.70
CA ALA A 295 1.16 20.35 3.55
C ALA A 295 0.94 19.04 2.76
N GLY A 296 1.98 18.21 2.59
CA GLY A 296 1.86 16.86 2.03
C GLY A 296 0.98 15.93 2.87
N LEU A 297 1.00 16.06 4.21
CA LEU A 297 0.09 15.37 5.13
C LEU A 297 -1.36 15.80 4.90
N ILE A 298 -1.63 17.10 4.73
CA ILE A 298 -2.98 17.59 4.43
C ILE A 298 -3.46 17.03 3.08
N LEU A 299 -2.58 16.97 2.08
CA LEU A 299 -2.92 16.39 0.77
C LEU A 299 -3.27 14.89 0.86
N HIS A 300 -2.71 14.17 1.84
CA HIS A 300 -3.07 12.79 2.17
C HIS A 300 -4.36 12.68 3.00
N PHE A 301 -4.55 13.63 3.92
CA PHE A 301 -5.71 13.70 4.80
C PHE A 301 -7.01 13.90 4.03
N ILE A 302 -7.03 14.82 3.05
CA ILE A 302 -8.24 15.18 2.29
C ILE A 302 -8.93 13.96 1.65
N PRO A 303 -8.28 13.16 0.78
CA PRO A 303 -8.91 12.00 0.16
C PRO A 303 -9.31 10.95 1.22
N SER A 304 -8.48 10.74 2.25
CA SER A 304 -8.79 9.81 3.35
C SER A 304 -10.05 10.22 4.11
N PHE A 305 -10.19 11.51 4.43
CA PHE A 305 -11.36 12.05 5.10
C PHE A 305 -12.62 11.98 4.22
N ILE A 306 -12.51 12.36 2.94
CA ILE A 306 -13.62 12.27 1.98
C ILE A 306 -14.12 10.83 1.89
N VAL A 307 -13.22 9.85 1.74
CA VAL A 307 -13.60 8.44 1.67
C VAL A 307 -14.33 8.00 2.95
N ILE A 308 -13.83 8.38 4.13
CA ILE A 308 -14.48 8.01 5.40
C ILE A 308 -15.88 8.63 5.52
N VAL A 309 -16.06 9.89 5.11
CA VAL A 309 -17.32 10.63 5.27
C VAL A 309 -18.34 10.29 4.20
N ALA A 310 -17.91 10.24 2.94
CA ALA A 310 -18.81 10.18 1.79
C ALA A 310 -19.21 8.76 1.39
N ILE A 311 -18.41 7.75 1.78
CA ILE A 311 -18.61 6.37 1.32
C ILE A 311 -19.24 5.56 2.46
N PRO A 312 -20.40 4.91 2.21
CA PRO A 312 -21.01 4.05 3.20
C PRO A 312 -20.16 2.79 3.41
N PHE A 313 -20.09 2.33 4.65
CA PHE A 313 -19.36 1.12 4.99
C PHE A 313 -20.06 -0.13 4.43
N GLY A 314 -19.29 -1.18 4.14
CA GLY A 314 -19.76 -2.39 3.47
C GLY A 314 -19.30 -2.45 2.01
N ASP A 315 -20.19 -2.84 1.10
CA ASP A 315 -19.83 -3.14 -0.29
C ASP A 315 -19.19 -1.97 -1.05
N ALA A 316 -19.74 -0.77 -0.91
CA ALA A 316 -19.20 0.42 -1.58
C ALA A 316 -17.77 0.74 -1.09
N TYR A 317 -17.52 0.50 0.20
CA TYR A 317 -16.22 0.71 0.79
C TYR A 317 -15.19 -0.34 0.31
N ASN A 318 -15.57 -1.62 0.33
CA ASN A 318 -14.73 -2.70 -0.20
C ASN A 318 -14.39 -2.48 -1.68
N PHE A 319 -15.38 -2.04 -2.46
CA PHE A 319 -15.19 -1.68 -3.86
C PHE A 319 -14.13 -0.58 -4.04
N ILE A 320 -14.16 0.46 -3.21
CA ILE A 320 -13.18 1.57 -3.28
C ILE A 320 -11.77 1.11 -2.91
N LEU A 321 -11.63 0.16 -2.00
CA LEU A 321 -10.33 -0.48 -1.73
C LEU A 321 -9.82 -1.29 -2.92
N ASP A 322 -10.71 -2.03 -3.59
CA ASP A 322 -10.33 -2.76 -4.81
C ASP A 322 -9.92 -1.81 -5.94
N VAL A 323 -10.56 -0.62 -6.01
CA VAL A 323 -10.20 0.45 -6.95
C VAL A 323 -8.79 1.00 -6.69
N GLU A 324 -8.27 1.00 -5.47
CA GLU A 324 -6.89 1.41 -5.18
C GLU A 324 -5.86 0.39 -5.71
N GLY A 325 -6.16 -0.91 -5.56
CA GLY A 325 -5.24 -1.98 -5.90
C GLY A 325 -4.92 -2.09 -7.39
N TYR A 326 -5.91 -1.91 -8.27
CA TYR A 326 -5.71 -2.08 -9.72
C TYR A 326 -4.77 -1.04 -10.35
N PRO A 327 -4.94 0.27 -10.14
CA PRO A 327 -3.99 1.29 -10.56
C PRO A 327 -2.59 1.09 -9.97
N GLY A 328 -2.50 0.59 -8.73
CA GLY A 328 -1.23 0.17 -8.13
C GLY A 328 -0.52 -0.91 -8.94
N ALA A 329 -1.24 -1.94 -9.39
CA ALA A 329 -0.68 -2.99 -10.24
C ALA A 329 -0.23 -2.47 -11.62
N VAL A 330 -0.98 -1.52 -12.21
CA VAL A 330 -0.55 -0.84 -13.45
C VAL A 330 0.77 -0.11 -13.21
N MET A 331 0.87 0.63 -12.10
CA MET A 331 2.06 1.40 -11.79
C MET A 331 3.28 0.50 -11.54
N ASN A 332 3.10 -0.58 -10.80
CA ASN A 332 4.14 -1.58 -10.56
C ASN A 332 4.61 -2.24 -11.87
N SER A 333 3.69 -2.50 -12.80
CA SER A 333 4.00 -3.02 -14.14
C SER A 333 4.86 -2.03 -14.93
N LEU A 334 4.53 -0.74 -14.87
CA LEU A 334 5.32 0.32 -15.51
C LEU A 334 6.70 0.46 -14.87
N VAL A 335 6.83 0.32 -13.55
CA VAL A 335 8.13 0.35 -12.87
C VAL A 335 9.03 -0.79 -13.33
N VAL A 336 8.54 -2.05 -13.33
CA VAL A 336 9.36 -3.20 -13.76
C VAL A 336 9.65 -3.17 -15.26
N ALA A 337 8.71 -2.72 -16.10
CA ALA A 337 8.96 -2.49 -17.52
C ALA A 337 10.01 -1.39 -17.73
N GLY A 338 9.95 -0.31 -16.95
CA GLY A 338 10.94 0.76 -16.92
C GLY A 338 12.32 0.27 -16.52
N LEU A 339 12.41 -0.73 -15.61
CA LEU A 339 13.68 -1.37 -15.26
C LEU A 339 14.31 -2.06 -16.48
N PHE A 340 13.53 -2.86 -17.20
CA PHE A 340 13.99 -3.54 -18.41
C PHE A 340 14.40 -2.54 -19.49
N TYR A 341 13.59 -1.50 -19.69
CA TYR A 341 13.89 -0.41 -20.61
C TYR A 341 15.22 0.27 -20.27
N LEU A 342 15.45 0.66 -19.02
CA LEU A 342 16.71 1.28 -18.60
C LEU A 342 17.91 0.34 -18.69
N ARG A 343 17.72 -0.97 -18.50
CA ARG A 343 18.79 -1.96 -18.74
C ARG A 343 19.21 -2.01 -20.20
N TRP A 344 18.24 -1.83 -21.10
CA TRP A 344 18.48 -1.79 -22.54
C TRP A 344 19.14 -0.47 -22.98
N THR A 345 18.59 0.67 -22.54
CA THR A 345 19.05 1.99 -23.00
C THR A 345 20.28 2.50 -22.26
N GLU A 346 20.43 2.17 -20.98
CA GLU A 346 21.54 2.61 -20.12
C GLU A 346 22.25 1.42 -19.46
N PRO A 347 22.88 0.52 -20.26
CA PRO A 347 23.50 -0.71 -19.75
C PRO A 347 24.73 -0.45 -18.87
N LYS A 348 25.39 0.71 -19.03
CA LYS A 348 26.60 1.10 -18.29
C LYS A 348 26.30 1.89 -17.00
N ALA A 349 25.04 2.19 -16.70
CA ALA A 349 24.68 2.92 -15.48
C ALA A 349 25.12 2.11 -14.23
N PRO A 350 25.69 2.77 -13.20
CA PRO A 350 26.12 2.10 -11.98
C PRO A 350 24.91 1.54 -11.22
N ARG A 351 24.94 0.23 -10.94
CA ARG A 351 23.86 -0.48 -10.23
C ARG A 351 24.44 -1.21 -9.01
N PRO A 352 24.54 -0.55 -7.84
CA PRO A 352 25.11 -1.14 -6.62
C PRO A 352 24.37 -2.39 -6.11
N PHE A 353 23.12 -2.57 -6.55
CA PHE A 353 22.36 -3.80 -6.45
C PHE A 353 21.77 -4.09 -7.82
N LYS A 354 21.84 -5.35 -8.27
CA LYS A 354 21.33 -5.77 -9.58
C LYS A 354 20.50 -7.03 -9.42
N VAL A 355 19.18 -6.93 -9.60
CA VAL A 355 18.25 -8.07 -9.56
C VAL A 355 18.48 -9.00 -10.75
N TRP A 356 18.33 -10.30 -10.53
CA TRP A 356 18.45 -11.25 -11.63
C TRP A 356 17.28 -11.12 -12.60
N LEU A 357 17.54 -11.28 -13.90
CA LEU A 357 16.50 -11.12 -14.93
C LEU A 357 15.30 -12.06 -14.72
N PRO A 358 15.48 -13.36 -14.38
CA PRO A 358 14.35 -14.24 -14.09
C PRO A 358 13.49 -13.77 -12.90
N VAL A 359 14.09 -13.16 -11.88
CA VAL A 359 13.39 -12.65 -10.70
C VAL A 359 12.52 -11.43 -11.07
N ALA A 360 13.09 -10.49 -11.83
CA ALA A 360 12.33 -9.34 -12.33
C ALA A 360 11.21 -9.77 -13.31
N ALA A 361 11.49 -10.76 -14.18
CA ALA A 361 10.49 -11.32 -15.09
C ALA A 361 9.36 -12.02 -14.33
N PHE A 362 9.69 -12.75 -13.26
CA PHE A 362 8.70 -13.38 -12.39
C PHE A 362 7.79 -12.35 -11.71
N PHE A 363 8.35 -11.23 -11.24
CA PHE A 363 7.53 -10.13 -10.72
C PHE A 363 6.62 -9.53 -11.81
N MET A 364 7.15 -9.29 -13.03
CA MET A 364 6.36 -8.80 -14.17
C MET A 364 5.20 -9.75 -14.52
N LEU A 365 5.42 -11.07 -14.49
CA LEU A 365 4.35 -12.05 -14.68
C LEU A 365 3.29 -11.96 -13.58
N GLY A 366 3.69 -11.75 -12.33
CA GLY A 366 2.77 -11.51 -11.22
C GLY A 366 1.94 -10.23 -11.40
N GLN A 367 2.56 -9.15 -11.90
CA GLN A 367 1.82 -7.92 -12.18
C GLN A 367 0.86 -8.08 -13.37
N ALA A 368 1.30 -8.73 -14.45
CA ALA A 368 0.43 -9.06 -15.58
C ALA A 368 -0.77 -9.92 -15.15
N PHE A 369 -0.55 -10.86 -14.23
CA PHE A 369 -1.62 -11.63 -13.62
C PHE A 369 -2.61 -10.76 -12.84
N GLN A 370 -2.14 -9.81 -12.00
CA GLN A 370 -3.02 -8.90 -11.27
C GLN A 370 -3.85 -7.98 -12.20
N LEU A 371 -3.34 -7.67 -13.39
CA LEU A 371 -4.08 -6.90 -14.39
C LEU A 371 -5.16 -7.73 -15.11
N VAL A 372 -4.94 -9.03 -15.30
CA VAL A 372 -5.87 -9.92 -16.01
C VAL A 372 -6.91 -10.55 -15.07
N ALA A 373 -6.51 -10.89 -13.84
CA ALA A 373 -7.34 -11.58 -12.86
C ALA A 373 -8.74 -10.95 -12.63
N PRO A 374 -8.88 -9.61 -12.52
CA PRO A 374 -10.19 -8.94 -12.35
C PRO A 374 -11.19 -9.22 -13.46
N PHE A 375 -10.73 -9.57 -14.67
CA PHE A 375 -11.59 -9.81 -15.82
C PHE A 375 -11.96 -11.29 -15.98
N LEU A 376 -11.32 -12.17 -15.21
CA LEU A 376 -11.66 -13.59 -15.18
C LEU A 376 -13.00 -13.78 -14.47
N LYS A 377 -13.98 -14.37 -15.16
CA LYS A 377 -15.33 -14.59 -14.61
C LYS A 377 -15.27 -15.49 -13.36
N PRO A 378 -15.76 -15.02 -12.19
CA PRO A 378 -15.81 -15.85 -11.00
C PRO A 378 -16.88 -16.93 -11.11
N PRO A 379 -16.70 -18.08 -10.40
CA PRO A 379 -17.76 -19.08 -10.27
C PRO A 379 -19.04 -18.44 -9.71
N GLY A 380 -20.16 -18.60 -10.41
CA GLY A 380 -21.43 -17.96 -10.04
C GLY A 380 -21.57 -16.48 -10.44
N GLY A 381 -20.56 -15.88 -11.09
CA GLY A 381 -20.63 -14.54 -11.66
C GLY A 381 -20.69 -13.38 -10.65
N LYS A 382 -20.57 -13.66 -9.35
CA LYS A 382 -20.55 -12.67 -8.29
C LYS A 382 -19.12 -12.49 -7.76
N GLY A 383 -18.72 -11.23 -7.58
CA GLY A 383 -17.44 -10.87 -6.95
C GLY A 383 -17.55 -10.80 -5.44
N ASP A 384 -16.58 -10.13 -4.81
CA ASP A 384 -16.55 -9.88 -3.35
C ASP A 384 -17.53 -8.79 -2.89
N THR A 385 -18.22 -8.11 -3.82
CA THR A 385 -19.24 -7.08 -3.57
C THR A 385 -20.50 -7.36 -4.38
N SER A 386 -21.61 -6.70 -4.05
CA SER A 386 -22.84 -6.71 -4.86
C SER A 386 -22.66 -6.10 -6.26
N LEU A 387 -21.56 -5.40 -6.52
CA LEU A 387 -21.24 -4.78 -7.79
C LEU A 387 -20.61 -5.77 -8.77
N PRO A 388 -20.63 -5.49 -10.09
CA PRO A 388 -19.95 -6.33 -11.07
C PRO A 388 -18.47 -6.50 -10.73
N TYR A 389 -17.98 -7.74 -10.73
CA TYR A 389 -16.64 -8.09 -10.27
C TYR A 389 -15.49 -7.39 -11.03
N TRP A 390 -15.73 -6.95 -12.27
CA TRP A 390 -14.76 -6.24 -13.11
C TRP A 390 -14.82 -4.72 -12.97
N LEU A 391 -15.83 -4.18 -12.27
CA LEU A 391 -16.13 -2.74 -12.27
C LEU A 391 -15.01 -1.92 -11.63
N TYR A 392 -14.38 -2.42 -10.56
CA TYR A 392 -13.30 -1.67 -9.88
C TYR A 392 -12.10 -1.47 -10.80
N ALA A 393 -11.79 -2.48 -11.63
CA ALA A 393 -10.70 -2.40 -12.61
C ALA A 393 -11.03 -1.38 -13.70
N ILE A 394 -12.27 -1.35 -14.21
CA ILE A 394 -12.72 -0.34 -15.18
C ILE A 394 -12.67 1.07 -14.59
N VAL A 395 -13.09 1.26 -13.34
CA VAL A 395 -12.99 2.55 -12.65
C VAL A 395 -11.53 2.95 -12.48
N GLY A 396 -10.66 2.04 -12.04
CA GLY A 396 -9.21 2.29 -11.94
C GLY A 396 -8.60 2.71 -13.29
N ILE A 397 -8.92 2.00 -14.37
CA ILE A 397 -8.51 2.35 -15.74
C ILE A 397 -9.03 3.74 -16.12
N SER A 398 -10.29 4.04 -15.81
CA SER A 398 -10.91 5.33 -16.13
C SER A 398 -10.23 6.48 -15.40
N ILE A 399 -9.83 6.30 -14.14
CA ILE A 399 -9.07 7.30 -13.37
C ILE A 399 -7.69 7.53 -14.00
N LEU A 400 -6.99 6.46 -14.38
CA LEU A 400 -5.70 6.59 -15.08
C LEU A 400 -5.87 7.24 -16.45
N ALA A 401 -6.90 6.88 -17.22
CA ALA A 401 -7.20 7.50 -18.51
C ALA A 401 -7.54 9.00 -18.34
N ALA A 402 -8.32 9.35 -17.32
CA ALA A 402 -8.63 10.74 -16.98
C ALA A 402 -7.36 11.54 -16.65
N SER A 403 -6.36 10.93 -16.01
CA SER A 403 -5.06 11.58 -15.77
C SER A 403 -4.29 11.90 -17.06
N VAL A 404 -4.39 11.02 -18.08
CA VAL A 404 -3.81 11.27 -19.40
C VAL A 404 -4.55 12.39 -20.12
N VAL A 405 -5.88 12.44 -20.02
CA VAL A 405 -6.69 13.54 -20.57
C VAL A 405 -6.34 14.85 -19.89
N TYR A 406 -6.27 14.87 -18.56
CA TYR A 406 -5.84 16.03 -17.79
C TYR A 406 -4.45 16.50 -18.22
N TRP A 407 -3.50 15.57 -18.40
CA TRP A 407 -2.17 15.89 -18.92
C TRP A 407 -2.24 16.51 -20.32
N ALA A 408 -3.00 15.91 -21.24
CA ALA A 408 -3.13 16.38 -22.61
C ALA A 408 -3.73 17.79 -22.66
N VAL A 409 -4.74 18.06 -21.83
CA VAL A 409 -5.36 19.39 -21.74
C VAL A 409 -4.36 20.43 -21.21
N TRP A 410 -3.72 20.16 -20.08
CA TRP A 410 -2.88 21.16 -19.39
C TRP A 410 -1.48 21.34 -19.98
N TRP A 411 -0.85 20.26 -20.43
CA TRP A 411 0.54 20.29 -20.90
C TRP A 411 0.66 20.40 -22.43
N VAL A 412 -0.39 20.07 -23.18
CA VAL A 412 -0.35 20.07 -24.65
C VAL A 412 -1.35 21.05 -25.26
N ALA A 413 -2.64 20.94 -24.93
CA ALA A 413 -3.69 21.75 -25.57
C ALA A 413 -3.67 23.21 -25.11
N ALA A 414 -3.65 23.47 -23.80
CA ALA A 414 -3.69 24.83 -23.25
C ALA A 414 -2.49 25.69 -23.69
N PRO A 415 -1.22 25.20 -23.67
CA PRO A 415 -0.09 25.97 -24.20
C PRO A 415 -0.20 26.27 -25.70
N LYS A 416 -0.67 25.29 -26.50
CA LYS A 416 -0.88 25.48 -27.94
C LYS A 416 -1.97 26.50 -28.26
N LEU A 417 -3.12 26.41 -27.58
CA LEU A 417 -4.25 27.33 -27.77
C LEU A 417 -3.91 28.74 -27.26
N GLY A 418 -3.24 28.83 -26.12
CA GLY A 418 -2.82 30.11 -25.52
C GLY A 418 -1.54 30.70 -26.09
N LYS A 419 -0.92 30.08 -27.11
CA LYS A 419 0.35 30.49 -27.73
C LYS A 419 1.46 30.78 -26.71
N TYR A 420 1.55 29.99 -25.64
CA TYR A 420 2.61 30.08 -24.64
C TYR A 420 3.34 28.74 -24.50
N SER A 421 4.53 28.79 -23.93
CA SER A 421 5.28 27.60 -23.50
C SER A 421 5.41 27.58 -21.99
N LEU A 422 5.45 26.38 -21.40
CA LEU A 422 5.64 26.19 -19.97
C LEU A 422 7.13 26.00 -19.69
N GLU A 423 7.74 26.99 -19.04
CA GLU A 423 9.13 26.93 -18.61
C GLU A 423 9.22 26.65 -17.12
N SER A 424 9.96 25.60 -16.76
CA SER A 424 10.22 25.25 -15.37
C SER A 424 11.34 26.12 -14.82
N ARG A 425 11.08 26.84 -13.74
CA ARG A 425 12.10 27.53 -12.94
C ARG A 425 12.19 26.87 -11.57
N ASN A 426 13.42 26.63 -11.12
CA ASN A 426 13.65 26.21 -9.74
C ASN A 426 13.48 27.44 -8.84
N GLU A 427 12.53 27.36 -7.91
CA GLU A 427 12.29 28.38 -6.91
C GLU A 427 12.58 27.78 -5.52
N PRO A 428 13.56 28.33 -4.77
CA PRO A 428 13.77 27.94 -3.39
C PRO A 428 12.67 28.50 -2.48
N LEU A 429 12.12 27.67 -1.60
CA LEU A 429 11.22 28.08 -0.53
C LEU A 429 11.98 28.59 0.69
N ALA A 430 11.28 29.25 1.61
CA ALA A 430 11.85 29.79 2.84
C ALA A 430 12.48 28.72 3.76
N ASP A 431 12.08 27.46 3.61
CA ASP A 431 12.62 26.31 4.34
C ASP A 431 13.80 25.61 3.61
N GLY A 432 14.27 26.17 2.49
CA GLY A 432 15.35 25.60 1.68
C GLY A 432 14.91 24.52 0.68
N THR A 433 13.62 24.18 0.63
CA THR A 433 13.09 23.22 -0.35
C THR A 433 13.08 23.83 -1.75
N ASN A 434 13.64 23.13 -2.74
CA ASN A 434 13.53 23.53 -4.14
C ASN A 434 12.25 22.99 -4.76
N VAL A 435 11.52 23.87 -5.45
CA VAL A 435 10.27 23.54 -6.15
C VAL A 435 10.37 24.00 -7.59
N LEU A 436 9.99 23.13 -8.51
CA LEU A 436 9.80 23.47 -9.92
C LEU A 436 8.45 24.18 -10.07
N VAL A 437 8.51 25.43 -10.51
CA VAL A 437 7.34 26.23 -10.84
C VAL A 437 7.31 26.47 -12.34
N TYR A 438 6.17 26.18 -12.97
CA TYR A 438 6.00 26.34 -14.41
C TYR A 438 5.37 27.69 -14.73
N HIS A 439 6.15 28.54 -15.38
CA HIS A 439 5.73 29.87 -15.82
C HIS A 439 5.27 29.82 -17.27
N ARG A 440 4.21 30.57 -17.58
CA ARG A 440 3.73 30.74 -18.96
C ARG A 440 4.60 31.81 -19.62
N VAL A 441 5.35 31.41 -20.64
CA VAL A 441 6.19 32.32 -21.45
C VAL A 441 5.59 32.41 -22.84
N PRO A 442 5.21 33.61 -23.35
CA PRO A 442 4.70 33.78 -24.71
C PRO A 442 5.63 33.14 -25.75
N THR A 443 5.07 32.50 -26.77
CA THR A 443 5.88 31.80 -27.78
C THR A 443 6.60 32.77 -28.73
N GLU A 444 6.16 34.03 -28.79
CA GLU A 444 6.76 35.08 -29.63
C GLU A 444 8.15 35.51 -29.11
N ASP A 445 8.38 35.49 -27.79
CA ASP A 445 9.67 35.83 -27.16
C ASP A 445 10.78 34.78 -27.40
N LYS A 446 10.48 33.62 -28.01
CA LYS A 446 11.46 32.57 -28.29
C LYS A 446 12.21 32.72 -29.62
N ARG A 447 11.90 33.77 -30.39
CA ARG A 447 12.55 34.09 -31.68
C ARG A 447 13.49 35.30 -31.62
N ALA A 448 13.69 35.90 -30.46
CA ALA A 448 14.63 37.02 -30.25
C ALA A 448 15.98 36.53 -29.72
#